data_AF-A0A6P0XIM3-F1
#
_entry.id   AF-A0A6P0XIM3-F1
#
_cell.length_a   1.000
_cell.length_b   1.000
_cell.length_c   1.000
_cell.angle_alpha   90.00
_cell.angle_beta   90.00
_cell.angle_gamma   90.00
#
_symmetry.space_group_name_H-M   'P 1'
#
loop_
_entity.id
_entity.type
_entity.pdbx_description
1 polymer ?
#
loop_
_entity_poly.entity_id
_entity_poly.type
_entity_poly.pdbx_seq_one_letter_code
_entity_poly.pdbx_strand_id
1 'polypeptide(L)'
;MSITSRSLQKLLRENISGEKPLSVDPEQAKKLVEDLLARVEPLAGAKRNDNCYHYNNILSGPNGDMPPINTLCCCVLLEESSDRWYRNETHLHLFRTPEEQLWVELNSKRSPAPISDIGEVVALVQAFLQRVDRQKAQAAKRQKQKDLKVQAILAQVRKIAKEDGFDFATEVDTVKLKLIIRLSDQDYFAILIPFNQFKEVLPKLRTAIQALRETYNSGVRFKTHLKRGYRRSEWIRHQDL
;
A
#
# COMPACT_ATOMS: atom_id res chain seq x y z
N MET A 1 -0.03 -0.24 -1.99
CA MET A 1 -0.53 -0.85 -0.73
C MET A 1 -1.62 -1.82 -1.13
N SER A 2 -1.55 -3.08 -0.69
CA SER A 2 -2.56 -4.08 -1.03
C SER A 2 -3.56 -4.29 0.10
N ILE A 3 -4.78 -4.71 -0.25
CA ILE A 3 -5.80 -5.07 0.72
C ILE A 3 -5.38 -6.37 1.41
N THR A 4 -5.44 -6.39 2.75
CA THR A 4 -5.06 -7.56 3.54
C THR A 4 -6.11 -8.67 3.44
N SER A 5 -5.68 -9.93 3.55
CA SER A 5 -6.60 -11.09 3.57
C SER A 5 -7.71 -10.97 4.63
N ARG A 6 -7.37 -10.47 5.82
CA ARG A 6 -8.36 -10.19 6.88
C ARG A 6 -9.40 -9.13 6.48
N SER A 7 -8.99 -8.13 5.70
CA SER A 7 -9.92 -7.12 5.18
C SER A 7 -10.84 -7.70 4.10
N LEU A 8 -10.33 -8.57 3.23
CA LEU A 8 -11.14 -9.28 2.23
C LEU A 8 -12.18 -10.20 2.88
N GLN A 9 -11.77 -11.00 3.88
CA GLN A 9 -12.69 -11.83 4.66
C GLN A 9 -13.77 -11.01 5.37
N LYS A 10 -13.39 -9.84 5.88
CA LYS A 10 -14.35 -8.90 6.48
C LYS A 10 -15.35 -8.39 5.44
N LEU A 11 -14.89 -7.98 4.26
CA LEU A 11 -15.77 -7.56 3.16
C LEU A 11 -16.76 -8.65 2.76
N LEU A 12 -16.30 -9.90 2.60
CA LEU A 12 -17.18 -11.03 2.28
C LEU A 12 -18.28 -11.21 3.32
N ARG A 13 -17.92 -11.30 4.60
CA ARG A 13 -18.90 -11.47 5.69
C ARG A 13 -19.87 -10.30 5.83
N GLU A 14 -19.47 -9.08 5.49
CA GLU A 14 -20.33 -7.90 5.60
C GLU A 14 -21.30 -7.74 4.42
N ASN A 15 -20.99 -8.34 3.26
CA ASN A 15 -21.77 -8.14 2.04
C ASN A 15 -22.46 -9.40 1.52
N ILE A 16 -22.09 -10.59 2.00
CA ILE A 16 -22.68 -11.87 1.62
C ILE A 16 -23.39 -12.46 2.85
N SER A 17 -24.71 -12.61 2.78
CA SER A 17 -25.51 -13.14 3.89
C SER A 17 -25.31 -14.64 4.09
N GLY A 18 -25.27 -15.39 3.00
CA GLY A 18 -25.19 -16.85 2.99
C GLY A 18 -26.40 -17.56 3.62
N GLU A 19 -27.48 -16.86 3.95
CA GLU A 19 -28.65 -17.43 4.65
C GLU A 19 -29.50 -18.33 3.75
N LYS A 20 -29.56 -18.05 2.45
CA LYS A 20 -30.34 -18.82 1.47
C LYS A 20 -29.54 -19.03 0.19
N PRO A 21 -28.58 -19.97 0.19
CA PRO A 21 -27.72 -20.21 -0.97
C PRO A 21 -28.54 -20.44 -2.25
N LEU A 22 -28.19 -19.71 -3.31
CA LEU A 22 -28.86 -19.79 -4.60
C LEU A 22 -28.46 -21.10 -5.29
N SER A 23 -29.42 -22.01 -5.45
CA SER A 23 -29.25 -23.22 -6.26
C SER A 23 -29.60 -22.91 -7.71
N VAL A 24 -28.68 -23.19 -8.63
CA VAL A 24 -28.80 -22.84 -10.05
C VAL A 24 -28.31 -23.95 -10.97
N ASP A 25 -29.07 -24.19 -12.03
CA ASP A 25 -28.62 -25.00 -13.15
C ASP A 25 -27.53 -24.26 -13.97
N PRO A 26 -26.81 -24.95 -14.88
CA PRO A 26 -25.72 -24.35 -15.64
C PRO A 26 -26.15 -23.17 -16.54
N GLU A 27 -27.38 -23.19 -17.08
CA GLU A 27 -27.87 -22.15 -17.99
C GLU A 27 -28.31 -20.90 -17.22
N GLN A 28 -28.94 -21.10 -16.06
CA GLN A 28 -29.24 -20.03 -15.10
C GLN A 28 -27.96 -19.38 -14.60
N ALA A 29 -26.93 -20.17 -14.26
CA ALA A 29 -25.64 -19.65 -13.83
C ALA A 29 -25.01 -18.74 -14.89
N LYS A 30 -25.03 -19.13 -16.18
CA LYS A 30 -24.54 -18.29 -17.29
C LYS A 30 -25.29 -16.95 -17.37
N LYS A 31 -26.64 -17.00 -17.29
CA LYS A 31 -27.46 -15.79 -17.35
C LYS A 31 -27.17 -14.83 -16.18
N LEU A 32 -26.99 -15.37 -14.98
CA LEU A 32 -26.65 -14.60 -13.78
C LEU A 32 -25.23 -14.01 -13.86
N VAL A 33 -24.28 -14.73 -14.47
CA VAL A 33 -22.92 -14.22 -14.73
C VAL A 33 -22.96 -13.04 -15.70
N GLU A 34 -23.70 -13.15 -16.80
CA GLU A 34 -23.80 -12.05 -17.77
C GLU A 34 -24.49 -10.82 -17.16
N ASP A 35 -25.54 -11.02 -16.34
CA ASP A 35 -26.18 -9.93 -15.58
C ASP A 35 -25.22 -9.29 -14.55
N LEU A 36 -24.43 -10.11 -13.85
CA LEU A 36 -23.39 -9.62 -12.93
C LEU A 36 -22.35 -8.77 -13.69
N LEU A 37 -21.82 -9.28 -14.81
CA LEU A 37 -20.83 -8.60 -15.61
C LEU A 37 -21.37 -7.27 -16.18
N ALA A 38 -22.60 -7.26 -16.70
CA ALA A 38 -23.26 -6.05 -17.18
C ALA A 38 -23.37 -4.96 -16.10
N ARG A 39 -23.49 -5.35 -14.82
CA ARG A 39 -23.54 -4.42 -13.68
C ARG A 39 -22.16 -4.02 -13.14
N VAL A 40 -21.16 -4.88 -13.30
CA VAL A 40 -19.83 -4.72 -12.70
C VAL A 40 -18.82 -4.08 -13.64
N GLU A 41 -18.81 -4.41 -14.94
CA GLU A 41 -17.88 -3.84 -15.91
C GLU A 41 -17.96 -2.31 -16.06
N PRO A 42 -19.13 -1.65 -15.93
CA PRO A 42 -19.19 -0.20 -15.90
C PRO A 42 -18.52 0.44 -14.67
N LEU A 43 -18.23 -0.33 -13.61
CA LEU A 43 -17.58 0.19 -12.42
C LEU A 43 -16.09 0.38 -12.67
N ALA A 44 -15.61 1.62 -12.51
CA ALA A 44 -14.19 1.94 -12.66
C ALA A 44 -13.34 1.11 -11.69
N GLY A 45 -12.40 0.34 -12.24
CA GLY A 45 -11.52 -0.54 -11.47
C GLY A 45 -11.99 -1.99 -11.37
N ALA A 46 -13.11 -2.36 -11.99
CA ALA A 46 -13.51 -3.76 -12.20
C ALA A 46 -13.34 -4.15 -13.66
N LYS A 47 -12.81 -5.34 -13.93
CA LYS A 47 -12.64 -5.88 -15.29
C LYS A 47 -12.91 -7.37 -15.33
N ARG A 48 -13.59 -7.83 -16.36
CA ARG A 48 -13.71 -9.26 -16.66
C ARG A 48 -12.32 -9.86 -16.93
N ASN A 49 -12.11 -11.09 -16.47
CA ASN A 49 -10.90 -11.85 -16.71
C ASN A 49 -11.22 -13.20 -17.33
N ASP A 50 -11.07 -13.26 -18.64
CA ASP A 50 -11.29 -14.48 -19.42
C ASP A 50 -10.20 -15.54 -19.21
N ASN A 51 -9.06 -15.19 -18.59
CA ASN A 51 -7.93 -16.10 -18.37
C ASN A 51 -8.04 -16.95 -17.10
N CYS A 52 -9.21 -17.05 -16.48
CA CYS A 52 -9.36 -17.76 -15.20
C CYS A 52 -9.42 -19.29 -15.31
N TYR A 53 -9.23 -19.85 -16.52
CA TYR A 53 -9.08 -21.29 -16.76
C TYR A 53 -7.88 -21.94 -16.03
N HIS A 54 -6.87 -21.16 -15.61
CA HIS A 54 -5.71 -21.69 -14.88
C HIS A 54 -5.97 -22.02 -13.40
N TYR A 55 -7.15 -21.68 -12.88
CA TYR A 55 -7.43 -21.79 -11.45
C TYR A 55 -7.85 -23.19 -10.99
N ASN A 56 -8.42 -24.00 -11.89
CA ASN A 56 -8.86 -25.36 -11.59
C ASN A 56 -7.70 -26.30 -11.20
N ASN A 57 -6.46 -26.00 -11.63
CA ASN A 57 -5.30 -26.85 -11.31
C ASN A 57 -4.74 -26.63 -9.89
N ILE A 58 -5.16 -25.58 -9.16
CA ILE A 58 -4.52 -25.17 -7.89
C ILE A 58 -5.36 -25.58 -6.66
N LEU A 59 -6.68 -25.73 -6.80
CA LEU A 59 -7.58 -26.09 -5.70
C LEU A 59 -7.72 -27.59 -5.45
N SER A 60 -7.14 -28.44 -6.30
CA SER A 60 -6.91 -29.86 -6.03
C SER A 60 -5.68 -30.04 -5.11
N GLY A 61 -5.75 -29.51 -3.89
CA GLY A 61 -4.77 -29.83 -2.85
C GLY A 61 -4.96 -31.27 -2.33
N PRO A 62 -3.92 -31.92 -1.80
CA PRO A 62 -3.98 -33.31 -1.32
C PRO A 62 -4.83 -33.52 -0.05
N ASN A 63 -5.31 -32.45 0.60
CA ASN A 63 -6.19 -32.52 1.77
C ASN A 63 -7.61 -32.06 1.37
N GLY A 64 -8.48 -33.04 1.11
CA GLY A 64 -9.80 -32.90 0.50
C GLY A 64 -10.92 -32.35 1.37
N ASP A 65 -10.73 -31.19 2.01
CA ASP A 65 -11.78 -30.50 2.77
C ASP A 65 -12.57 -29.46 1.94
N MET A 66 -12.24 -29.26 0.66
CA MET A 66 -13.04 -28.43 -0.24
C MET A 66 -13.70 -29.29 -1.33
N PRO A 67 -15.02 -29.15 -1.55
CA PRO A 67 -15.70 -29.88 -2.60
C PRO A 67 -15.09 -29.52 -3.96
N PRO A 68 -14.97 -30.49 -4.89
CA PRO A 68 -14.45 -30.24 -6.22
C PRO A 68 -15.29 -29.17 -6.92
N ILE A 69 -14.66 -28.05 -7.26
CA ILE A 69 -15.32 -26.97 -7.98
C ILE A 69 -15.63 -27.49 -9.39
N ASN A 70 -16.90 -27.80 -9.63
CA ASN A 70 -17.28 -28.47 -10.86
C ASN A 70 -17.30 -27.49 -12.05
N THR A 71 -17.43 -26.18 -11.80
CA THR A 71 -17.37 -25.15 -12.86
C THR A 71 -17.07 -23.77 -12.28
N LEU A 72 -15.95 -23.15 -12.67
CA LEU A 72 -15.75 -21.71 -12.50
C LEU A 72 -16.72 -20.99 -13.44
N CYS A 73 -17.60 -20.15 -12.89
CA CYS A 73 -18.64 -19.46 -13.63
C CYS A 73 -18.15 -18.11 -14.17
N CYS A 74 -17.38 -17.36 -13.37
CA CYS A 74 -16.89 -16.04 -13.75
C CYS A 74 -15.68 -15.63 -12.92
N CYS A 75 -14.94 -14.65 -13.44
CA CYS A 75 -13.78 -14.07 -12.80
C CYS A 75 -13.70 -12.58 -13.09
N VAL A 76 -13.62 -11.78 -12.04
CA VAL A 76 -13.51 -10.32 -12.12
C VAL A 76 -12.22 -9.88 -11.44
N LEU A 77 -11.42 -9.10 -12.13
CA LEU A 77 -10.25 -8.41 -11.60
C LEU A 77 -10.69 -7.09 -10.98
N LEU A 78 -10.30 -6.89 -9.73
CA LEU A 78 -10.56 -5.68 -8.97
C LEU A 78 -9.23 -4.96 -8.73
N GLU A 79 -9.08 -3.78 -9.30
CA GLU A 79 -7.85 -3.00 -9.25
C GLU A 79 -7.64 -2.37 -7.85
N GLU A 80 -6.56 -2.74 -7.17
CA GLU A 80 -6.18 -2.13 -5.88
C GLU A 80 -5.29 -0.89 -6.06
N SER A 81 -4.42 -0.90 -7.06
CA SER A 81 -3.52 0.22 -7.35
C SER A 81 -3.18 0.33 -8.83
N SER A 82 -3.15 1.56 -9.34
CA SER A 82 -2.72 1.91 -10.70
C SER A 82 -1.20 2.05 -10.85
N ASP A 83 -0.41 1.70 -9.83
CA ASP A 83 1.05 1.76 -9.90
C ASP A 83 1.55 0.76 -10.96
N ARG A 84 2.09 1.31 -12.06
CA ARG A 84 2.43 0.59 -13.31
C ARG A 84 3.37 -0.61 -13.16
N TRP A 85 4.03 -0.75 -12.02
CA TRP A 85 5.13 -1.71 -11.81
C TRP A 85 4.68 -3.01 -11.15
N TYR A 86 3.51 -3.06 -10.52
CA TYR A 86 2.94 -4.28 -9.95
C TYR A 86 1.43 -4.27 -10.13
N ARG A 87 0.90 -5.23 -10.91
CA ARG A 87 -0.56 -5.46 -10.97
C ARG A 87 -1.01 -5.97 -9.61
N ASN A 88 -1.46 -5.07 -8.75
CA ASN A 88 -2.16 -5.42 -7.52
C ASN A 88 -3.65 -5.50 -7.87
N GLU A 89 -4.06 -6.66 -8.37
CA GLU A 89 -5.45 -6.98 -8.67
C GLU A 89 -5.91 -8.02 -7.66
N THR A 90 -7.06 -7.80 -7.03
CA THR A 90 -7.76 -8.87 -6.30
C THR A 90 -8.66 -9.57 -7.29
N HIS A 91 -8.58 -10.90 -7.31
CA HIS A 91 -9.49 -11.70 -8.13
C HIS A 91 -10.75 -12.02 -7.33
N LEU A 92 -11.91 -11.73 -7.92
CA LEU A 92 -13.20 -12.22 -7.48
C LEU A 92 -13.59 -13.39 -8.36
N HIS A 93 -13.81 -14.54 -7.75
CA HIS A 93 -14.21 -15.76 -8.43
C HIS A 93 -15.66 -16.08 -8.08
N LEU A 94 -16.46 -16.33 -9.10
CA LEU A 94 -17.79 -16.91 -8.95
C LEU A 94 -17.72 -18.35 -9.44
N PHE A 95 -18.18 -19.30 -8.63
CA PHE A 95 -18.15 -20.70 -8.98
C PHE A 95 -19.37 -21.45 -8.43
N ARG A 96 -19.65 -22.59 -9.04
CA ARG A 96 -20.74 -23.48 -8.64
C ARG A 96 -20.20 -24.72 -7.96
N THR A 97 -20.78 -25.10 -6.83
CA THR A 97 -20.41 -26.33 -6.10
C THR A 97 -21.11 -27.56 -6.70
N PRO A 98 -20.71 -28.79 -6.32
CA PRO A 98 -21.42 -30.02 -6.73
C PRO A 98 -22.90 -30.04 -6.35
N GLU A 99 -23.28 -29.35 -5.28
CA GLU A 99 -24.66 -29.20 -4.79
C GLU A 99 -25.46 -28.13 -5.56
N GLU A 100 -24.94 -27.68 -6.71
CA GLU A 100 -25.54 -26.67 -7.59
C GLU A 100 -25.66 -25.27 -6.97
N GLN A 101 -24.98 -25.01 -5.86
CA GLN A 101 -25.00 -23.71 -5.19
C GLN A 101 -23.96 -22.75 -5.77
N LEU A 102 -24.30 -21.46 -5.86
CA LEU A 102 -23.36 -20.41 -6.24
C LEU A 102 -22.58 -19.85 -5.04
N TRP A 103 -21.28 -19.70 -5.24
CA TRP A 103 -20.33 -19.23 -4.24
C TRP A 103 -19.41 -18.17 -4.82
N VAL A 104 -19.01 -17.22 -3.96
CA VAL A 104 -18.03 -16.18 -4.29
C VAL A 104 -16.77 -16.35 -3.44
N GLU A 105 -15.62 -16.11 -4.05
CA GLU A 105 -14.33 -16.04 -3.37
C GLU A 105 -13.57 -14.76 -3.75
N LEU A 106 -12.82 -14.20 -2.80
CA LEU A 106 -11.82 -13.16 -3.05
C LEU A 106 -10.41 -13.71 -2.80
N ASN A 107 -9.54 -13.65 -3.82
CA ASN A 107 -8.09 -13.92 -3.75
C ASN A 107 -7.70 -15.32 -3.20
N SER A 108 -8.44 -16.34 -3.64
CA SER A 108 -7.98 -17.74 -3.72
C SER A 108 -7.75 -18.57 -2.50
N LYS A 109 -7.93 -18.06 -1.27
CA LYS A 109 -7.24 -18.75 -0.17
C LYS A 109 -8.05 -19.26 0.99
N ARG A 110 -9.11 -18.64 1.52
CA ARG A 110 -9.56 -19.09 2.87
C ARG A 110 -11.03 -19.01 3.26
N SER A 111 -11.92 -18.39 2.50
CA SER A 111 -13.31 -18.25 2.95
C SER A 111 -14.25 -17.93 1.78
N PRO A 112 -14.54 -18.89 0.90
CA PRO A 112 -15.63 -18.71 -0.04
C PRO A 112 -16.95 -18.56 0.75
N ALA A 113 -17.90 -17.81 0.20
CA ALA A 113 -19.20 -17.59 0.83
C ALA A 113 -20.32 -17.97 -0.15
N PRO A 114 -21.36 -18.68 0.31
CA PRO A 114 -22.52 -18.96 -0.51
C PRO A 114 -23.30 -17.67 -0.77
N ILE A 115 -23.77 -17.50 -2.00
CA ILE A 115 -24.45 -16.29 -2.43
C ILE A 115 -25.95 -16.54 -2.40
N SER A 116 -26.70 -15.61 -1.82
CA SER A 116 -28.16 -15.67 -1.81
C SER A 116 -28.78 -14.88 -2.97
N ASP A 117 -28.10 -13.83 -3.43
CA ASP A 117 -28.53 -12.98 -4.55
C ASP A 117 -27.31 -12.38 -5.29
N ILE A 118 -27.40 -12.22 -6.61
CA ILE A 118 -26.35 -11.58 -7.41
C ILE A 118 -26.14 -10.11 -7.01
N GLY A 119 -27.17 -9.45 -6.49
CA GLY A 119 -27.06 -8.12 -5.89
C GLY A 119 -26.03 -8.06 -4.74
N GLU A 120 -25.86 -9.13 -3.97
CA GLU A 120 -24.83 -9.22 -2.92
C GLU A 120 -23.41 -9.15 -3.49
N VAL A 121 -23.18 -9.78 -4.64
CA VAL A 121 -21.88 -9.75 -5.34
C VAL A 121 -21.60 -8.37 -5.90
N VAL A 122 -22.61 -7.71 -6.49
CA VAL A 122 -22.47 -6.32 -6.96
C VAL A 122 -22.15 -5.38 -5.79
N ALA A 123 -22.86 -5.52 -4.67
CA ALA A 123 -22.61 -4.74 -3.45
C ALA A 123 -21.19 -4.99 -2.90
N LEU A 124 -20.73 -6.24 -2.89
CA LEU A 124 -19.37 -6.61 -2.50
C LEU A 124 -18.31 -5.91 -3.37
N VAL A 125 -18.48 -5.89 -4.70
CA VAL A 125 -17.55 -5.22 -5.62
C VAL A 125 -17.53 -3.70 -5.35
N GLN A 126 -18.70 -3.08 -5.21
CA GLN A 126 -18.79 -1.65 -4.88
C GLN A 126 -18.12 -1.33 -3.54
N ALA A 127 -18.37 -2.14 -2.50
CA ALA A 127 -17.75 -1.98 -1.19
C ALA A 127 -16.22 -2.14 -1.24
N PHE A 128 -15.72 -3.07 -2.06
CA PHE A 128 -14.29 -3.23 -2.31
C PHE A 128 -13.70 -1.96 -2.93
N LEU A 129 -14.28 -1.47 -4.03
CA LEU A 129 -13.77 -0.29 -4.74
C LEU A 129 -13.80 0.96 -3.87
N GLN A 130 -14.89 1.19 -3.13
CA GLN A 130 -14.99 2.29 -2.17
C GLN A 130 -13.90 2.22 -1.09
N ARG A 131 -13.55 1.00 -0.64
CA ARG A 131 -12.48 0.81 0.34
C ARG A 131 -11.11 1.12 -0.26
N VAL A 132 -10.84 0.71 -1.49
CA VAL A 132 -9.63 1.06 -2.24
C VAL A 132 -9.50 2.58 -2.34
N ASP A 133 -10.55 3.27 -2.76
CA ASP A 133 -10.54 4.74 -2.91
C ASP A 133 -10.30 5.45 -1.58
N ARG A 134 -10.93 4.98 -0.50
CA ARG A 134 -10.66 5.49 0.85
C ARG A 134 -9.20 5.31 1.26
N GLN A 135 -8.59 4.16 0.95
CA GLN A 135 -7.17 3.92 1.23
C GLN A 135 -6.26 4.84 0.40
N LYS A 136 -6.56 5.03 -0.90
CA LYS A 136 -5.83 5.97 -1.77
C LYS A 136 -5.92 7.40 -1.25
N ALA A 137 -7.11 7.87 -0.90
CA ALA A 137 -7.33 9.20 -0.33
C ALA A 137 -6.58 9.40 1.00
N GLN A 138 -6.59 8.39 1.87
CA GLN A 138 -5.83 8.42 3.13
C GLN A 138 -4.31 8.43 2.89
N ALA A 139 -3.82 7.64 1.94
CA ALA A 139 -2.41 7.62 1.56
C ALA A 139 -1.96 8.99 1.02
N ALA A 140 -2.74 9.58 0.12
CA ALA A 140 -2.50 10.91 -0.42
C ALA A 140 -2.49 11.99 0.68
N LYS A 141 -3.43 11.92 1.63
CA LYS A 141 -3.45 12.82 2.80
C LYS A 141 -2.20 12.67 3.65
N ARG A 142 -1.78 11.44 3.94
CA ARG A 142 -0.55 11.16 4.71
C ARG A 142 0.70 11.65 3.98
N GLN A 143 0.76 11.46 2.66
CA GLN A 143 1.87 11.95 1.84
C GLN A 143 1.95 13.48 1.86
N LYS A 144 0.83 14.19 1.64
CA LYS A 144 0.78 15.65 1.78
C LYS A 144 1.23 16.14 3.15
N GLN A 145 0.77 15.50 4.23
CA GLN A 145 1.21 15.82 5.58
C GLN A 145 2.71 15.59 5.79
N LYS A 146 3.26 14.52 5.22
CA LYS A 146 4.69 14.22 5.25
C LYS A 146 5.47 15.29 4.49
N ASP A 147 5.05 15.65 3.28
CA ASP A 147 5.72 16.65 2.44
C ASP A 147 5.78 18.02 3.14
N LEU A 148 4.69 18.45 3.78
CA LEU A 148 4.67 19.66 4.59
C LEU A 148 5.66 19.61 5.76
N LYS A 149 5.77 18.46 6.44
CA LYS A 149 6.76 18.27 7.52
C LYS A 149 8.19 18.32 6.99
N VAL A 150 8.46 17.68 5.85
CA VAL A 150 9.77 17.70 5.19
C VAL A 150 10.14 19.13 4.82
N GLN A 151 9.23 19.88 4.20
CA GLN A 151 9.44 21.28 3.84
C GLN A 151 9.71 22.17 5.06
N ALA A 152 8.96 22.00 6.15
CA ALA A 152 9.17 22.75 7.38
C ALA A 152 10.54 22.47 8.00
N ILE A 153 10.96 21.20 8.05
CA ILE A 153 12.30 20.82 8.54
C ILE A 153 13.38 21.41 7.63
N LEU A 154 13.24 21.27 6.30
CA LEU A 154 14.20 21.80 5.33
C LEU A 154 14.34 23.32 5.41
N ALA A 155 13.23 24.05 5.55
CA ALA A 155 13.27 25.51 5.69
C ALA A 155 14.07 25.94 6.92
N GLN A 156 13.84 25.28 8.07
CA GLN A 156 14.59 25.55 9.29
C GLN A 156 16.07 25.17 9.15
N VAL A 157 16.38 24.03 8.56
CA VAL A 157 17.76 23.61 8.31
C VAL A 157 18.48 24.59 7.37
N ARG A 158 17.83 25.04 6.29
CA ARG A 158 18.40 26.04 5.37
C ARG A 158 18.73 27.35 6.08
N LYS A 159 17.83 27.82 6.95
CA LYS A 159 18.07 29.01 7.77
C LYS A 159 19.31 28.84 8.66
N ILE A 160 19.38 27.73 9.41
CA ILE A 160 20.52 27.45 10.29
C ILE A 160 21.81 27.26 9.47
N ALA A 161 21.75 26.59 8.32
CA ALA A 161 22.88 26.38 7.41
C ALA A 161 23.46 27.69 6.87
N LYS A 162 22.59 28.63 6.50
CA LYS A 162 22.98 29.96 6.02
C LYS A 162 23.60 30.80 7.14
N GLU A 163 23.01 30.79 8.33
CA GLU A 163 23.49 31.58 9.48
C GLU A 163 24.79 31.02 10.06
N ASP A 164 24.92 29.70 10.19
CA ASP A 164 26.06 29.05 10.84
C ASP A 164 27.13 28.56 9.85
N GLY A 165 26.89 28.71 8.53
CA GLY A 165 27.84 28.38 7.47
C GLY A 165 28.21 26.90 7.41
N PHE A 166 27.25 26.03 7.06
CA PHE A 166 27.52 24.61 6.81
C PHE A 166 26.71 24.03 5.66
N ASP A 167 27.32 23.07 4.96
CA ASP A 167 26.66 22.32 3.88
C ASP A 167 25.92 21.10 4.43
N PHE A 168 24.81 20.75 3.80
CA PHE A 168 24.01 19.61 4.22
C PHE A 168 23.37 18.86 3.05
N ALA A 169 22.94 17.64 3.31
CA ALA A 169 22.10 16.85 2.43
C ALA A 169 20.97 16.20 3.24
N THR A 170 19.89 15.77 2.58
CA THR A 170 18.78 15.10 3.26
C THR A 170 18.32 13.85 2.53
N GLU A 171 17.96 12.83 3.30
CA GLU A 171 17.27 11.64 2.80
C GLU A 171 15.95 11.48 3.55
N VAL A 172 14.88 11.15 2.81
CA VAL A 172 13.53 11.08 3.35
C VAL A 172 13.04 9.64 3.30
N ASP A 173 12.78 9.06 4.47
CA ASP A 173 12.13 7.76 4.60
C ASP A 173 10.62 7.95 4.90
N THR A 174 9.90 6.86 5.10
CA THR A 174 8.50 6.77 5.54
C THR A 174 8.27 7.37 6.94
N VAL A 175 9.22 7.22 7.86
CA VAL A 175 9.03 7.61 9.29
C VAL A 175 9.90 8.76 9.77
N LYS A 176 10.97 9.10 9.04
CA LYS A 176 11.98 10.08 9.48
C LYS A 176 12.63 10.80 8.30
N LEU A 177 13.14 11.99 8.59
CA LEU A 177 14.09 12.70 7.75
C LEU A 177 15.49 12.48 8.31
N LYS A 178 16.43 12.07 7.45
CA LYS A 178 17.85 11.97 7.78
C LYS A 178 18.53 13.24 7.28
N LEU A 179 18.97 14.08 8.20
CA LEU A 179 19.78 15.26 7.93
C LEU A 179 21.25 14.87 7.99
N ILE A 180 22.02 15.17 6.96
CA ILE A 180 23.43 14.84 6.84
C ILE A 180 24.19 16.16 6.75
N ILE A 181 25.12 16.40 7.67
CA ILE A 181 25.86 17.67 7.77
C ILE A 181 27.32 17.40 7.48
N ARG A 182 27.90 18.23 6.61
CA ARG A 182 29.29 18.16 6.20
C ARG A 182 30.20 18.79 7.26
N LEU A 183 31.24 18.07 7.66
CA LEU A 183 32.30 18.56 8.56
C LEU A 183 33.60 18.81 7.81
N SER A 184 33.92 17.94 6.84
CA SER A 184 35.07 18.05 5.95
C SER A 184 34.72 17.45 4.58
N ASP A 185 35.70 17.34 3.67
CA ASP A 185 35.49 16.63 2.41
C ASP A 185 35.24 15.13 2.58
N GLN A 186 35.67 14.55 3.70
CA GLN A 186 35.57 13.12 3.98
C GLN A 186 34.64 12.80 5.15
N ASP A 187 34.38 13.78 6.01
CA ASP A 187 33.66 13.62 7.27
C ASP A 187 32.32 14.33 7.26
N TYR A 188 31.33 13.62 7.78
CA TYR A 188 29.96 14.10 7.94
C TYR A 188 29.30 13.33 9.08
N PHE A 189 28.29 13.94 9.69
CA PHE A 189 27.43 13.28 10.66
C PHE A 189 25.98 13.33 10.21
N ALA A 190 25.18 12.39 10.70
CA ALA A 190 23.77 12.31 10.36
C ALA A 190 22.90 12.41 11.61
N ILE A 191 21.94 13.34 11.57
CA ILE A 191 20.87 13.48 12.56
C ILE A 191 19.61 12.84 11.97
N LEU A 192 19.02 11.90 12.70
CA LEU A 192 17.73 11.32 12.35
C LEU A 192 16.63 12.11 13.05
N ILE A 193 15.69 12.68 12.28
CA ILE A 193 14.59 13.49 12.77
C ILE A 193 13.27 12.74 12.51
N PRO A 194 12.68 12.09 13.52
CA PRO A 194 11.39 11.43 13.38
C PRO A 194 10.26 12.43 13.08
N PHE A 195 9.36 12.12 12.14
CA PHE A 195 8.26 13.03 11.77
C PHE A 195 7.21 13.22 12.88
N ASN A 196 7.17 12.35 13.87
CA ASN A 196 6.29 12.48 15.03
C ASN A 196 6.86 13.42 16.10
N GLN A 197 8.18 13.65 16.13
CA GLN A 197 8.86 14.45 17.16
C GLN A 197 9.48 15.75 16.61
N PHE A 198 9.31 16.04 15.32
CA PHE A 198 10.00 17.17 14.69
C PHE A 198 9.75 18.52 15.37
N LYS A 199 8.55 18.79 15.90
CA LYS A 199 8.24 20.04 16.60
C LYS A 199 9.10 20.26 17.85
N GLU A 200 9.46 19.18 18.55
CA GLU A 200 10.29 19.22 19.76
C GLU A 200 11.78 19.23 19.42
N VAL A 201 12.16 18.57 18.31
CA VAL A 201 13.55 18.44 17.86
C VAL A 201 14.04 19.73 17.18
N LEU A 202 13.20 20.39 16.38
CA LEU A 202 13.60 21.54 15.57
C LEU A 202 14.21 22.70 16.38
N PRO A 203 13.66 23.12 17.54
CA PRO A 203 14.26 24.18 18.35
C PRO A 203 15.66 23.82 18.89
N LYS A 204 15.90 22.53 19.18
CA LYS A 204 17.16 22.03 19.74
C LYS A 204 18.21 21.73 18.66
N LEU A 205 17.79 21.71 17.39
CA LEU A 205 18.62 21.27 16.28
C LEU A 205 19.85 22.17 16.11
N ARG A 206 19.69 23.50 16.21
CA ARG A 206 20.82 24.43 16.08
C ARG A 206 21.89 24.17 17.14
N THR A 207 21.50 24.10 18.41
CA THR A 207 22.42 23.83 19.52
C THR A 207 23.14 22.50 19.35
N ALA A 208 22.44 21.45 18.91
CA ALA A 208 23.04 20.15 18.65
C ALA A 208 24.08 20.20 17.51
N ILE A 209 23.76 20.90 16.41
CA ILE A 209 24.69 21.06 15.28
C ILE A 209 25.93 21.84 15.70
N GLN A 210 25.76 22.94 16.42
CA GLN A 210 26.86 23.76 16.91
C GLN A 210 27.78 22.95 17.84
N ALA A 211 27.23 22.28 18.85
CA ALA A 211 28.00 21.45 19.78
C ALA A 211 28.78 20.33 19.06
N LEU A 212 28.18 19.68 18.06
CA LEU A 212 28.85 18.64 17.28
C LEU A 212 29.99 19.21 16.44
N ARG A 213 29.81 20.38 15.82
CA ARG A 213 30.87 21.04 15.04
C ARG A 213 32.00 21.54 15.91
N GLU A 214 31.70 22.16 17.06
CA GLU A 214 32.71 22.61 18.03
C GLU A 214 33.52 21.44 18.57
N THR A 215 32.86 20.34 18.92
CA THR A 215 33.51 19.10 19.35
C THR A 215 34.41 18.53 18.26
N TYR A 216 33.99 18.59 17.00
CA TYR A 216 34.83 18.17 15.88
C TYR A 216 36.06 19.07 15.69
N ASN A 217 35.87 20.38 15.83
CA ASN A 217 36.92 21.38 15.69
C ASN A 217 37.96 21.32 16.82
N SER A 218 37.61 20.81 18.01
CA SER A 218 38.55 20.59 19.11
C SER A 218 39.44 19.34 18.92
N GLY A 219 39.30 18.63 17.80
CA GLY A 219 40.11 17.45 17.47
C GLY A 219 39.44 16.12 17.77
N VAL A 220 38.26 16.12 18.39
CA VAL A 220 37.49 14.89 18.58
C VAL A 220 36.98 14.40 17.22
N ARG A 221 37.11 13.10 16.97
CA ARG A 221 36.64 12.47 15.73
C ARG A 221 35.53 11.49 16.05
N PHE A 222 34.44 11.56 15.30
CA PHE A 222 33.30 10.65 15.44
C PHE A 222 33.48 9.47 14.48
N LYS A 223 33.52 8.25 15.01
CA LYS A 223 33.44 7.05 14.17
C LYS A 223 32.01 6.88 13.69
N THR A 224 31.69 7.43 12.52
CA THR A 224 30.38 7.25 11.91
C THR A 224 30.42 6.02 11.00
N HIS A 225 29.57 5.02 11.25
CA HIS A 225 29.37 3.87 10.36
C HIS A 225 28.56 4.26 9.11
N LEU A 226 28.81 5.45 8.57
CA LEU A 226 28.15 5.93 7.37
C LEU A 226 28.88 5.29 6.18
N LYS A 227 28.30 4.18 5.69
CA LYS A 227 28.78 3.48 4.50
C LYS A 227 29.07 4.49 3.38
N ARG A 228 30.10 4.23 2.57
CA ARG A 228 30.66 5.04 1.44
C ARG A 228 29.66 5.59 0.38
N GLY A 229 28.35 5.53 0.58
CA GLY A 229 27.31 5.89 -0.39
C GLY A 229 26.90 7.37 -0.47
N TYR A 230 27.27 8.22 0.50
CA TYR A 230 26.79 9.62 0.56
C TYR A 230 27.48 10.59 -0.40
N ARG A 231 28.48 10.13 -1.17
CA ARG A 231 29.04 10.92 -2.28
C ARG A 231 28.00 11.23 -3.38
N ARG A 232 26.88 10.51 -3.43
CA ARG A 232 25.79 10.71 -4.42
C ARG A 232 24.59 11.49 -3.88
N SER A 233 24.61 11.93 -2.63
CA SER A 233 23.53 12.76 -2.10
C SER A 233 23.57 14.15 -2.75
N GLU A 234 22.40 14.73 -3.04
CA GLU A 234 22.30 16.11 -3.51
C GLU A 234 22.68 17.05 -2.35
N TRP A 235 23.94 17.49 -2.35
CA TRP A 235 24.45 18.43 -1.37
C TRP A 235 23.93 19.84 -1.66
N ILE A 236 23.38 20.47 -0.62
CA ILE A 236 22.99 21.87 -0.62
C ILE A 236 24.11 22.64 0.06
N ARG A 237 24.76 23.52 -0.69
CA ARG A 237 25.79 24.41 -0.15
C ARG A 237 25.14 25.60 0.50
N HIS A 238 25.64 26.01 1.66
CA HIS A 238 25.12 27.21 2.35
C HIS A 238 25.27 28.50 1.54
N GLN A 239 26.24 28.54 0.62
CA GLN A 239 26.46 29.67 -0.30
C GLN A 239 25.35 29.82 -1.35
N ASP A 240 24.62 28.75 -1.63
CA ASP A 240 23.54 28.71 -2.62
C ASP A 240 22.15 28.98 -1.99
N LEU A 241 22.10 29.40 -0.70
CA LEU A 241 20.89 29.58 0.11
C LEU A 241 20.54 31.06 0.41
#